data_AF-A0A2W3Z0S5-F1
#
_entry.id   AF-A0A2W3Z0S5-F1
#
_cell.length_a   1.000
_cell.length_b   1.000
_cell.length_c   1.000
_cell.angle_alpha   90.00
_cell.angle_beta   90.00
_cell.angle_gamma   90.00
#
_symmetry.space_group_name_H-M   'P 1'
#
loop_
_entity.id
_entity.type
_entity.pdbx_description
1 polymer ?
#
loop_
_entity_poly.entity_id
_entity_poly.type
_entity_poly.pdbx_seq_one_letter_code
_entity_poly.pdbx_strand_id
1 'polypeptide(L)'
;EGIKESTKESRRDLERLPQQDISYIEYCLERSIKHNKILEVQLNNLDQLGRVKESIWGNFRGFMDLDVLLIGDQYIDYADIRHIKIHDFRKWSEVESETLPSPFEKDGYKDMKIEEQAKLEDAFNEYFEDDLWIE
;
A
#
# COMPACT_ATOMS: atom_id res chain seq x y z
N GLU A 1 -0.67 -27.29 6.78
CA GLU A 1 -2.03 -26.71 6.78
C GLU A 1 -2.28 -25.63 5.72
N GLY A 2 -1.28 -25.17 4.96
CA GLY A 2 -1.44 -24.07 4.00
C GLY A 2 -2.44 -24.27 2.85
N ILE A 3 -2.71 -25.52 2.41
CA ILE A 3 -3.68 -25.77 1.32
C ILE A 3 -5.11 -25.46 1.77
N LYS A 4 -5.45 -25.78 3.03
CA LYS A 4 -6.81 -25.56 3.56
C LYS A 4 -7.12 -24.08 3.77
N GLU A 5 -6.12 -23.28 4.10
CA GLU A 5 -6.24 -21.84 4.33
C GLU A 5 -6.33 -21.06 3.01
N SER A 6 -5.51 -21.41 2.02
CA SER A 6 -5.65 -20.91 0.64
C SER A 6 -7.04 -21.20 0.05
N THR A 7 -7.58 -22.40 0.30
CA THR A 7 -8.95 -22.75 -0.15
C THR A 7 -10.03 -21.89 0.52
N LYS A 8 -9.75 -21.37 1.73
CA LYS A 8 -10.70 -20.56 2.52
C LYS A 8 -10.71 -19.11 2.05
N GLU A 9 -9.55 -18.57 1.67
CA GLU A 9 -9.44 -17.27 1.01
C GLU A 9 -10.07 -17.29 -0.38
N SER A 10 -9.82 -18.33 -1.18
CA SER A 10 -10.49 -18.52 -2.49
C SER A 10 -12.00 -18.79 -2.43
N ARG A 11 -12.54 -18.99 -1.22
CA ARG A 11 -13.98 -19.18 -0.95
C ARG A 11 -14.66 -17.93 -0.41
N ARG A 12 -13.93 -16.82 -0.24
CA ARG A 12 -14.54 -15.55 0.17
C ARG A 12 -15.38 -15.02 -0.97
N ASP A 13 -16.68 -15.24 -0.90
CA ASP A 13 -17.63 -14.54 -1.74
C ASP A 13 -17.62 -13.07 -1.30
N LEU A 14 -16.99 -12.23 -2.11
CA LEU A 14 -17.02 -10.78 -1.93
C LEU A 14 -18.44 -10.29 -2.17
N GLU A 15 -18.92 -9.42 -1.27
CA GLU A 15 -20.24 -8.82 -1.43
C GLU A 15 -20.25 -7.88 -2.64
N ARG A 16 -21.27 -8.06 -3.50
CA ARG A 16 -21.51 -7.15 -4.61
C ARG A 16 -22.17 -5.89 -4.08
N LEU A 17 -21.44 -4.79 -4.07
CA LEU A 17 -21.97 -3.51 -3.61
C LEU A 17 -23.05 -2.98 -4.57
N PRO A 18 -23.96 -2.10 -4.11
CA PRO A 18 -24.92 -1.45 -5.01
C PRO A 18 -24.20 -0.58 -6.05
N GLN A 19 -24.83 -0.42 -7.22
CA GLN A 19 -24.34 0.50 -8.25
C GLN A 19 -24.39 1.93 -7.69
N GLN A 20 -23.26 2.63 -7.75
CA GLN A 20 -23.18 4.03 -7.33
C GLN A 20 -23.64 5.00 -8.42
N ASP A 21 -23.97 6.21 -8.00
CA ASP A 21 -24.29 7.31 -8.89
C ASP A 21 -23.05 7.78 -9.68
N ILE A 22 -23.27 8.14 -10.94
CA ILE A 22 -22.22 8.58 -11.86
C ILE A 22 -21.54 9.84 -11.32
N SER A 23 -22.31 10.81 -10.81
CA SER A 23 -21.76 12.06 -10.26
C SER A 23 -20.81 11.82 -9.08
N TYR A 24 -21.09 10.79 -8.27
CA TYR A 24 -20.20 10.41 -7.17
C TYR A 24 -18.92 9.76 -7.68
N ILE A 25 -19.00 8.95 -8.74
CA ILE A 25 -17.83 8.36 -9.37
C ILE A 25 -16.91 9.46 -9.91
N GLU A 26 -17.45 10.43 -10.63
CA GLU A 26 -16.70 11.58 -11.15
C GLU A 26 -16.03 12.38 -10.02
N TYR A 27 -16.77 12.64 -8.94
CA TYR A 27 -16.23 13.30 -7.74
C TYR A 27 -15.03 12.54 -7.17
N CYS A 28 -15.11 11.20 -7.11
CA CYS A 28 -14.02 10.38 -6.60
C CYS A 28 -12.77 10.42 -7.51
N LEU A 29 -12.97 10.35 -8.83
CA LEU A 29 -11.89 10.45 -9.82
C LEU A 29 -11.21 11.82 -9.75
N GLU A 30 -11.99 12.90 -9.68
CA GLU A 30 -11.48 14.27 -9.54
C GLU A 30 -10.65 14.45 -8.26
N ARG A 31 -11.14 13.92 -7.13
CA ARG A 31 -10.40 13.94 -5.86
C ARG A 31 -9.10 13.13 -5.94
N SER A 32 -9.13 11.97 -6.60
CA SER A 32 -7.95 11.11 -6.76
C SER A 32 -6.84 11.81 -7.53
N ILE A 33 -7.16 12.44 -8.67
CA ILE A 33 -6.15 13.14 -9.48
C ILE A 33 -5.63 14.40 -8.79
N LYS A 34 -6.49 15.17 -8.11
CA LYS A 34 -6.08 16.43 -7.44
C LYS A 34 -5.25 16.21 -6.18
N HIS A 35 -5.58 15.19 -5.40
CA HIS A 35 -4.96 14.96 -4.08
C HIS A 35 -4.13 13.68 -4.03
N ASN A 36 -3.87 13.07 -5.18
CA ASN A 36 -3.13 11.82 -5.33
C ASN A 36 -3.64 10.72 -4.39
N LYS A 37 -4.98 10.59 -4.28
CA LYS A 37 -5.62 9.64 -3.39
C LYS A 37 -5.77 8.29 -4.07
N ILE A 38 -5.60 7.22 -3.30
CA ILE A 38 -5.80 5.86 -3.77
C ILE A 38 -7.30 5.57 -3.78
N LEU A 39 -7.72 4.93 -4.87
CA LEU A 39 -9.08 4.48 -5.10
C LEU A 39 -9.15 2.97 -4.93
N GLU A 40 -10.26 2.50 -4.36
CA GLU A 40 -10.73 1.13 -4.43
C GLU A 40 -11.92 1.09 -5.39
N VAL A 41 -11.82 0.28 -6.45
CA VAL A 41 -12.83 0.21 -7.51
C VAL A 41 -13.33 -1.22 -7.66
N GLN A 42 -14.61 -1.42 -7.47
CA GLN A 42 -15.30 -2.67 -7.80
C GLN A 42 -15.90 -2.57 -9.20
N LEU A 43 -15.63 -3.57 -10.03
CA LEU A 43 -16.15 -3.65 -11.40
C LEU A 43 -17.50 -4.38 -11.46
N ASN A 44 -18.27 -4.11 -12.51
CA ASN A 44 -19.49 -4.84 -12.86
C ASN A 44 -19.19 -6.25 -13.39
N ASN A 45 -17.99 -6.45 -13.94
CA ASN A 45 -17.55 -7.72 -14.51
C ASN A 45 -17.39 -8.80 -13.44
N LEU A 46 -18.04 -9.94 -13.67
CA LEU A 46 -17.90 -11.13 -12.86
C LEU A 46 -16.77 -12.02 -13.39
N ASP A 47 -16.26 -12.88 -12.53
CA ASP A 47 -15.31 -13.93 -12.90
C ASP A 47 -16.01 -15.09 -13.63
N GLN A 48 -15.24 -16.04 -14.18
CA GLN A 48 -15.73 -17.23 -14.89
C GLN A 48 -16.71 -18.07 -14.06
N LEU A 49 -16.57 -18.02 -12.74
CA LEU A 49 -17.44 -18.70 -11.77
C LEU A 49 -18.65 -17.87 -11.35
N GLY A 50 -18.91 -16.72 -11.97
CA GLY A 50 -19.99 -15.79 -11.63
C GLY A 50 -19.77 -15.01 -10.33
N ARG A 51 -18.55 -15.04 -9.79
CA ARG A 51 -18.18 -14.35 -8.54
C ARG A 51 -17.76 -12.91 -8.83
N VAL A 52 -17.89 -12.05 -7.83
CA VAL A 52 -17.40 -10.68 -7.92
C VAL A 52 -15.87 -10.72 -7.89
N LYS A 53 -15.24 -10.01 -8.84
CA LYS A 53 -13.78 -9.87 -8.86
C LYS A 53 -13.31 -9.02 -7.70
N GLU A 54 -12.05 -9.21 -7.31
CA GLU A 54 -11.41 -8.36 -6.31
C GLU A 54 -11.42 -6.89 -6.76
N SER A 55 -11.58 -5.99 -5.79
CA SER A 55 -11.51 -4.56 -6.05
C SER A 55 -10.12 -4.18 -6.55
N ILE A 56 -10.06 -3.30 -7.55
CA ILE A 56 -8.83 -2.75 -8.07
C ILE A 56 -8.40 -1.59 -7.18
N TRP A 57 -7.12 -1.57 -6.82
CA TRP A 57 -6.51 -0.54 -6.00
C TRP A 57 -5.52 0.27 -6.82
N GLY A 58 -5.65 1.59 -6.77
CA GLY A 58 -4.66 2.46 -7.43
C GLY A 58 -5.06 3.92 -7.50
N ASN A 59 -4.14 4.73 -7.99
CA ASN A 59 -4.34 6.16 -8.19
C ASN A 59 -4.89 6.38 -9.59
N PHE A 60 -5.89 7.26 -9.73
CA PHE A 60 -6.37 7.63 -11.04
C PHE A 60 -5.34 8.52 -11.75
N ARG A 61 -4.82 8.05 -12.89
CA ARG A 61 -3.83 8.77 -13.70
C ARG A 61 -4.45 9.58 -14.83
N GLY A 62 -5.69 9.31 -15.19
CA GLY A 62 -6.42 10.01 -16.25
C GLY A 62 -7.13 9.05 -17.20
N PHE A 63 -7.68 9.63 -18.25
CA PHE A 63 -8.28 8.91 -19.36
C PHE A 63 -7.22 8.58 -20.41
N MET A 64 -7.21 7.33 -20.88
CA MET A 64 -6.34 6.88 -21.97
C MET A 64 -7.05 6.99 -23.33
N ASP A 65 -8.38 6.82 -23.33
CA ASP A 65 -9.27 7.04 -24.47
C ASP A 65 -10.60 7.64 -23.94
N LEU A 66 -11.62 7.79 -24.79
CA LEU A 66 -12.92 8.37 -24.44
C LEU A 66 -13.54 7.78 -23.16
N ASP A 67 -13.63 6.44 -23.10
CA ASP A 67 -14.30 5.73 -22.00
C ASP A 67 -13.34 4.82 -21.20
N VAL A 68 -12.03 4.90 -21.45
CA VAL A 68 -11.03 4.04 -20.79
C VAL A 68 -10.20 4.84 -19.79
N LEU A 69 -10.29 4.45 -18.52
CA LEU A 69 -9.55 5.02 -17.40
C LEU A 69 -8.27 4.24 -17.15
N LEU A 70 -7.23 4.96 -16.74
CA LEU A 70 -6.01 4.38 -16.18
C LEU A 70 -6.01 4.55 -14.65
N ILE A 71 -6.16 3.44 -13.93
CA ILE A 71 -6.07 3.40 -12.47
C ILE A 71 -4.87 2.54 -12.09
N GLY A 72 -3.87 3.15 -11.44
CA GLY A 72 -2.56 2.53 -11.25
C GLY A 72 -1.94 2.21 -12.60
N ASP A 73 -1.79 0.92 -12.90
CA ASP A 73 -1.30 0.40 -14.17
C ASP A 73 -2.37 -0.45 -14.93
N GLN A 74 -3.64 -0.34 -14.52
CA GLN A 74 -4.75 -1.10 -15.11
C GLN A 74 -5.67 -0.20 -15.94
N TYR A 75 -6.09 -0.74 -17.09
CA TYR A 75 -7.08 -0.11 -17.97
C TYR A 75 -8.47 -0.60 -17.62
N ILE A 76 -9.39 0.33 -17.37
CA ILE A 76 -10.75 0.03 -16.91
C ILE A 76 -11.72 0.83 -17.78
N ASP A 77 -12.78 0.17 -18.26
CA ASP A 77 -13.89 0.86 -18.92
C ASP A 77 -14.73 1.62 -17.89
N TYR A 78 -15.05 2.88 -18.17
CA TYR A 78 -15.85 3.73 -17.31
C TYR A 78 -17.22 3.13 -17.01
N ALA A 79 -17.85 2.51 -18.02
CA ALA A 79 -19.16 1.88 -17.88
C ALA A 79 -19.12 0.64 -16.97
N ASP A 80 -17.95 0.02 -16.82
CA ASP A 80 -17.75 -1.15 -15.98
C ASP A 80 -17.56 -0.81 -14.49
N ILE A 81 -17.42 0.47 -14.13
CA ILE A 81 -17.30 0.87 -12.72
C ILE A 81 -18.64 0.70 -12.00
N ARG A 82 -18.65 -0.16 -10.98
CA ARG A 82 -19.84 -0.40 -10.15
C ARG A 82 -19.85 0.48 -8.91
N HIS A 83 -18.75 0.43 -8.17
CA HIS A 83 -18.61 1.12 -6.90
C HIS A 83 -17.16 1.57 -6.72
N ILE A 84 -16.96 2.82 -6.35
CA ILE A 84 -15.66 3.44 -6.09
C ILE A 84 -15.64 4.00 -4.66
N LYS A 85 -14.47 3.89 -4.03
CA LYS A 85 -14.22 4.44 -2.70
C LYS A 85 -12.83 5.07 -2.67
N ILE A 86 -12.73 6.26 -2.09
CA ILE A 86 -11.45 6.88 -1.79
C ILE A 86 -10.95 6.33 -0.45
N HIS A 87 -9.69 5.92 -0.41
CA HIS A 87 -9.00 5.57 0.82
C HIS A 87 -8.02 6.65 1.23
N ASP A 88 -8.23 7.16 2.42
CA ASP A 88 -7.29 8.02 3.11
C ASP A 88 -6.36 7.14 3.95
N PHE A 89 -5.23 6.79 3.36
CA PHE A 89 -4.17 6.09 4.09
C PHE A 89 -3.50 7.06 5.05
N ARG A 90 -3.78 6.90 6.35
CA ARG A 90 -2.98 7.49 7.42
C ARG A 90 -1.67 6.70 7.52
N LYS A 91 -0.53 7.39 7.69
CA LYS A 91 0.73 6.67 7.93
C LYS A 91 0.61 5.90 9.25
N TRP A 92 1.04 4.65 9.26
CA TRP A 92 1.09 3.82 10.47
C TRP A 92 1.97 4.44 11.56
N SER A 93 2.95 5.28 11.18
CA SER A 93 3.81 6.04 12.10
C SER A 93 3.16 7.32 12.65
N GLU A 94 1.98 7.70 12.17
CA GLU A 94 1.27 8.91 12.57
C GLU A 94 0.17 8.62 13.60
N VAL A 95 0.02 7.37 14.04
CA VAL A 95 -0.64 7.10 15.31
C VAL A 95 0.11 7.93 16.33
N GLU A 96 -0.58 8.87 16.99
CA GLU A 96 0.00 9.63 18.09
C GLU A 96 0.56 8.62 19.05
N SER A 97 1.89 8.44 19.02
CA SER A 97 2.59 7.69 20.03
C SER A 97 2.23 8.41 21.31
N GLU A 98 1.42 7.78 22.15
CA GLU A 98 1.30 8.14 23.55
C GLU A 98 2.71 8.12 24.12
N THR A 99 3.43 9.24 24.01
CA THR A 99 4.78 9.52 24.52
C THR A 99 5.62 8.27 24.81
N LEU A 100 5.81 7.42 23.80
CA LEU A 100 6.82 6.38 23.90
C LEU A 100 8.13 7.08 23.57
N PRO A 101 9.12 7.09 24.48
CA PRO A 101 10.42 7.67 24.17
C PRO A 101 10.91 7.03 22.88
N SER A 102 11.45 7.83 21.97
CA SER A 102 11.97 7.31 20.72
C SER A 102 12.93 6.17 21.04
N PRO A 103 12.84 5.01 20.36
CA PRO A 103 13.80 3.93 20.56
C PRO A 103 15.23 4.36 20.22
N PHE A 104 15.40 5.52 19.56
CA PHE A 104 16.67 6.16 19.23
C PHE A 104 16.99 7.40 20.09
N GLU A 105 16.15 7.78 21.07
CA GLU A 105 16.46 8.88 22.00
C GLU A 105 17.45 8.46 23.09
N LYS A 106 17.50 7.17 23.43
CA LYS A 106 18.60 6.63 24.23
C LYS A 106 19.75 6.29 23.30
N ASP A 107 20.62 7.27 23.08
CA ASP A 107 21.97 7.05 22.56
C ASP A 107 22.77 6.21 23.58
N GLY A 108 22.48 4.92 23.70
CA GLY A 108 23.26 4.00 24.54
C GLY A 108 24.74 3.97 24.16
N TYR A 109 25.06 4.45 22.96
CA TYR A 109 26.41 4.74 22.51
C TYR A 109 27.09 5.81 23.37
N LYS A 110 26.44 6.94 23.68
CA LYS A 110 27.05 8.02 24.48
C LYS A 110 27.27 7.65 25.94
N ASP A 111 26.45 6.74 26.47
CA ASP A 111 26.52 6.27 27.85
C ASP A 111 27.49 5.08 28.05
N MET A 112 28.02 4.50 26.97
CA MET A 112 29.05 3.45 27.05
C MET A 112 30.40 4.04 27.49
N LYS A 113 31.15 3.27 28.30
CA LYS A 113 32.51 3.68 28.69
C LYS A 113 33.38 3.82 27.45
N ILE A 114 34.24 4.83 27.42
CA ILE A 114 35.12 5.18 26.30
C ILE A 114 35.92 3.97 25.76
N GLU A 115 36.32 3.04 26.64
CA GLU A 115 37.05 1.82 26.28
C GLU A 115 36.23 0.82 25.45
N GLU A 116 34.91 0.76 25.65
CA GLU A 116 34.03 -0.12 24.88
C GLU A 116 33.69 0.50 23.52
N GLN A 117 33.57 1.82 23.45
CA GLN A 117 33.42 2.55 22.19
C GLN A 117 34.63 2.34 21.28
N ALA A 118 35.85 2.44 21.82
CA ALA A 118 37.07 2.23 21.05
C ALA A 118 37.18 0.82 20.45
N LYS A 119 36.78 -0.22 21.20
CA LYS A 119 36.75 -1.60 20.69
C LYS A 119 35.71 -1.80 19.58
N LEU A 120 34.59 -1.08 19.66
CA LEU A 120 33.51 -1.14 18.68
C LEU A 120 33.89 -0.39 17.40
N GLU A 121 34.59 0.74 17.52
CA GLU A 121 35.17 1.48 16.40
C GLU A 121 36.28 0.68 15.72
N ASP A 122 37.18 0.03 16.47
CA ASP A 122 38.20 -0.84 15.90
C ASP A 122 37.58 -2.03 15.14
N ALA A 123 36.57 -2.69 15.72
CA ALA A 123 35.85 -3.78 15.04
C ALA A 123 35.05 -3.32 13.81
N PHE A 124 34.51 -2.09 13.84
CA PHE A 124 33.82 -1.49 12.69
C PHE A 124 34.82 -1.17 11.57
N ASN A 125 35.96 -0.59 11.90
CA ASN A 125 37.00 -0.28 10.91
C ASN A 125 37.58 -1.58 10.32
N GLU A 126 37.85 -2.61 11.13
CA GLU A 126 38.27 -3.93 10.64
C GLU A 126 37.25 -4.51 9.65
N TYR A 127 35.95 -4.41 9.95
CA TYR A 127 34.89 -4.92 9.08
C TYR A 127 34.74 -4.15 7.75
N PHE A 128 35.02 -2.84 7.73
CA PHE A 128 34.86 -1.99 6.54
C PHE A 128 36.16 -1.76 5.75
N GLU A 129 37.33 -1.97 6.36
CA GLU A 129 38.64 -1.89 5.71
C GLU A 129 39.16 -3.24 5.23
N ASP A 130 38.54 -4.37 5.64
CA ASP A 130 38.76 -5.65 4.97
C ASP A 130 38.17 -5.57 3.55
N ASP A 131 39.03 -5.28 2.56
CA ASP A 131 38.78 -5.31 1.11
C ASP A 131 38.35 -6.71 0.58
N LEU A 132 37.92 -7.63 1.46
CA LEU A 132 37.37 -8.95 1.16
C LEU A 132 35.95 -8.92 0.56
N TRP A 133 35.38 -7.73 0.34
CA TRP A 133 34.04 -7.53 -0.23
C TRP A 133 34.00 -7.15 -1.71
N ILE A 134 35.14 -7.13 -2.42
CA ILE A 134 35.17 -7.03 -3.89
C ILE A 134 35.94 -8.21 -4.49
N GLU A 135 35.22 -9.31 -4.74
CA GLU A 135 35.39 -10.15 -5.94
C GLU A 135 34.01 -10.47 -6.55
#